data_AF-L0M9U6-F1
#
_entry.id   AF-L0M9U6-F1
#
_cell.length_a   1.000
_cell.length_b   1.000
_cell.length_c   1.000
_cell.angle_alpha   90.00
_cell.angle_beta   90.00
_cell.angle_gamma   90.00
#
_symmetry.space_group_name_H-M   'P 1'
#
loop_
_entity.id
_entity.type
_entity.pdbx_description
1 polymer ?
#
loop_
_entity_poly.entity_id
_entity_poly.type
_entity_poly.pdbx_seq_one_letter_code
_entity_poly.pdbx_strand_id
1 'polypeptide(L)' 'MLHTSNPVIKNKTGLLNLAEELSNVSKACKIMAVSRDTFYRYRELADEGDVDALINRRRRVPNLKNRNSLLSWN' A
#
# COMPACT_ATOMS: atom_id res chain seq x y z
N MET A 1 -0.69 16.41 0.57
CA MET A 1 -0.08 15.52 -0.43
C MET A 1 0.89 14.59 0.28
N LEU A 2 0.63 13.27 0.29
CA LEU A 2 1.44 12.29 1.01
C LEU A 2 2.66 11.88 0.17
N HIS A 3 3.87 12.28 0.59
CA HIS A 3 5.13 12.00 -0.11
C HIS A 3 5.85 10.82 0.54
N THR A 4 6.15 9.78 -0.24
CA THR A 4 6.83 8.57 0.23
C THR A 4 7.77 8.02 -0.84
N SER A 5 8.96 7.60 -0.42
CA SER A 5 10.04 7.07 -1.26
C SER A 5 9.89 5.57 -1.57
N ASN A 6 8.98 4.86 -0.90
CA ASN A 6 8.74 3.44 -1.17
C ASN A 6 7.71 3.27 -2.31
N PRO A 7 8.07 2.59 -3.42
CA PRO A 7 7.19 2.44 -4.58
C PRO A 7 5.87 1.72 -4.26
N VAL A 8 5.86 0.84 -3.25
CA VAL A 8 4.64 0.14 -2.81
C VAL A 8 3.64 1.10 -2.16
N ILE A 9 4.15 2.07 -1.41
CA ILE A 9 3.31 3.06 -0.71
C ILE A 9 2.83 4.10 -1.72
N LYS A 10 3.68 4.49 -2.68
CA LYS A 10 3.36 5.45 -3.74
C LYS A 10 2.11 5.05 -4.53
N ASN A 11 1.96 3.77 -4.87
CA ASN A 11 0.76 3.30 -5.57
C ASN A 11 -0.50 3.37 -4.71
N LYS A 12 -0.38 3.20 -3.39
CA LYS A 12 -1.54 3.24 -2.48
C LYS A 12 -1.94 4.67 -2.13
N THR A 13 -0.96 5.53 -1.86
CA THR A 13 -1.19 6.96 -1.63
C THR A 13 -1.66 7.66 -2.90
N GLY A 14 -1.16 7.24 -4.07
CA GLY A 14 -1.65 7.71 -5.37
C GLY A 14 -3.15 7.49 -5.55
N LEU A 15 -3.71 6.37 -5.08
CA LEU A 15 -5.15 6.11 -5.13
C LEU A 15 -5.95 7.06 -4.24
N LEU A 16 -5.47 7.31 -3.02
CA LEU A 16 -6.11 8.22 -2.07
C LEU A 16 -6.08 9.66 -2.60
N ASN A 17 -4.92 10.11 -3.10
CA ASN A 17 -4.75 11.44 -3.70
C ASN A 17 -5.64 11.61 -4.95
N LEU A 18 -5.70 10.60 -5.84
CA LEU A 18 -6.54 10.66 -7.04
C LEU A 18 -8.04 10.72 -6.70
N ALA A 19 -8.46 10.00 -5.66
CA ALA A 19 -9.85 10.03 -5.21
C ALA A 19 -10.23 11.38 -4.60
N GLU A 20 -9.29 12.04 -3.91
CA GLU A 20 -9.45 13.40 -3.37
C GLU A 20 -9.53 14.44 -4.51
N GLU A 21 -8.62 14.38 -5.48
CA GLU A 21 -8.59 15.31 -6.61
C GLU A 21 -9.83 15.20 -7.51
N LEU A 22 -10.33 13.99 -7.73
CA LEU A 22 -11.55 13.77 -8.53
C LEU A 22 -12.84 13.91 -7.71
N SER A 23 -12.75 14.01 -6.38
CA SER A 23 -13.86 13.87 -5.43
C SER A 23 -14.79 12.67 -5.75
N ASN A 24 -14.26 11.62 -6.38
CA ASN A 24 -15.02 10.48 -6.89
C ASN A 24 -14.23 9.17 -6.81
N VAL A 25 -14.63 8.35 -5.83
CA VAL A 25 -14.00 7.05 -5.54
C VAL A 25 -14.14 6.08 -6.71
N SER A 26 -15.32 5.98 -7.32
CA SER A 26 -15.57 5.02 -8.41
C SER A 26 -14.72 5.31 -9.65
N LYS A 27 -14.51 6.59 -9.96
CA LYS A 27 -13.67 7.02 -11.10
C LYS A 27 -12.19 6.76 -10.82
N ALA A 28 -11.71 7.09 -9.62
CA ALA A 28 -10.34 6.80 -9.21
C ALA A 28 -10.04 5.28 -9.20
N CYS A 29 -10.95 4.47 -8.66
CA CYS A 29 -10.85 3.00 -8.67
C CYS A 29 -10.78 2.42 -10.09
N LYS A 30 -11.55 2.98 -11.05
CA LYS A 30 -11.48 2.56 -12.47
C LYS A 30 -10.14 2.88 -13.11
N ILE A 31 -9.61 4.09 -12.89
CA ILE A 31 -8.35 4.54 -13.48
C ILE A 31 -7.18 3.70 -12.97
N MET A 32 -7.15 3.38 -11.67
CA MET A 32 -6.09 2.60 -11.06
C MET A 32 -6.32 1.08 -11.07
N ALA A 33 -7.43 0.63 -11.69
CA ALA A 33 -7.83 -0.78 -11.76
C ALA A 33 -7.89 -1.47 -10.38
N VAL A 34 -8.37 -0.77 -9.36
CA VAL A 34 -8.50 -1.27 -7.98
C VAL A 34 -9.98 -1.40 -7.59
N SER A 35 -10.28 -2.38 -6.74
CA SER A 35 -11.64 -2.55 -6.23
C SER A 35 -12.00 -1.44 -5.23
N ARG A 36 -13.30 -1.13 -5.15
CA ARG A 36 -13.85 -0.21 -4.13
C ARG A 36 -13.54 -0.68 -2.70
N ASP A 37 -13.59 -1.99 -2.46
CA ASP A 37 -13.21 -2.59 -1.18
C ASP A 37 -11.76 -2.24 -0.79
N THR A 38 -10.84 -2.34 -1.75
CA THR A 38 -9.43 -2.01 -1.51
C THR A 38 -9.25 -0.54 -1.14
N PHE A 39 -10.05 0.36 -1.73
CA PHE A 39 -10.03 1.78 -1.39
C PHE A 39 -10.43 2.02 0.06
N TYR A 40 -11.56 1.47 0.51
CA TYR A 40 -12.02 1.66 1.90
C TYR A 40 -11.03 1.07 2.91
N ARG A 41 -10.39 -0.05 2.60
CA ARG A 41 -9.32 -0.61 3.44
C ARG A 41 -8.11 0.31 3.54
N TYR A 42 -7.73 0.97 2.44
CA TYR A 42 -6.61 1.93 2.47
C TYR A 42 -6.97 3.22 3.19
N ARG A 43 -8.24 3.65 3.10
CA ARG A 43 -8.75 4.78 3.87
C ARG A 43 -8.68 4.52 5.38
N GLU A 44 -9.25 3.40 5.82
CA GLU A 44 -9.22 3.01 7.23
C GLU A 44 -7.79 2.93 7.77
N LEU A 45 -6.87 2.33 7.01
CA LEU A 45 -5.45 2.27 7.39
C LEU A 45 -4.77 3.65 7.46
N ALA A 46 -5.10 4.55 6.52
CA ALA A 46 -4.57 5.90 6.51
C ALA A 46 -5.09 6.71 7.70
N ASP A 47 -6.37 6.53 8.07
CA ASP A 47 -6.98 7.16 9.24
C ASP A 47 -6.40 6.62 10.56
N GLU A 48 -6.06 5.33 10.62
CA GLU A 48 -5.63 4.64 11.85
C GLU A 48 -4.12 4.76 12.14
N GLY A 49 -3.27 4.82 11.11
CA GLY A 49 -1.81 4.83 11.30
C GLY A 49 -1.02 5.54 10.20
N ASP A 50 -1.64 6.55 9.58
CA ASP A 50 -1.03 7.40 8.55
C ASP A 50 -0.47 6.57 7.38
N VAL A 51 0.51 7.10 6.65
CA VAL A 51 1.06 6.47 5.44
C VAL A 51 1.80 5.15 5.69
N ASP A 52 2.37 4.98 6.89
CA ASP A 52 3.19 3.81 7.24
C ASP A 52 2.35 2.56 7.52
N ALA A 53 1.10 2.72 7.97
CA ALA A 53 0.16 1.61 8.14
C ALA A 53 -0.16 0.91 6.81
N LEU A 54 -0.07 1.62 5.67
CA LEU A 54 -0.27 1.03 4.35
C LEU A 54 0.86 0.06 3.95
N ILE A 55 2.02 0.08 4.60
CA ILE A 55 3.14 -0.83 4.29
C ILE A 55 2.84 -2.25 4.74
N ASN A 56 2.33 -2.41 5.95
CA ASN A 56 2.46 -3.67 6.70
C ASN A 56 1.40 -4.73 6.36
N ARG A 57 0.19 -4.33 5.95
CA ARG A 57 -0.96 -5.27 5.92
C ARG A 57 -0.95 -6.33 4.82
N ARG A 58 -0.22 -6.12 3.71
CA ARG A 58 -0.15 -7.10 2.59
C ARG A 58 1.26 -7.59 2.27
N ARG A 59 2.30 -7.12 2.97
CA ARG A 59 3.65 -7.62 2.70
C ARG A 59 3.74 -9.04 3.23
N ARG A 60 3.79 -10.03 2.34
CA ARG A 60 4.09 -11.41 2.70
C ARG A 60 5.44 -11.40 3.42
N VAL A 61 5.45 -11.71 4.72
CA VAL A 61 6.70 -11.79 5.47
C VAL A 61 7.43 -13.03 4.99
N PRO A 62 8.72 -12.94 4.60
CA PRO A 62 9.50 -14.12 4.27
C PRO A 62 9.44 -15.11 5.44
N ASN A 63 9.13 -16.38 5.16
CA ASN A 63 9.25 -17.42 6.18
C ASN A 63 10.72 -17.49 6.61
N LEU A 64 10.99 -17.44 7.92
CA LEU A 64 12.36 -17.51 8.46
C LEU A 64 13.11 -18.75 7.95
N LYS A 65 12.41 -19.88 7.77
CA LYS A 65 13.01 -21.11 7.23
C LYS A 65 13.48 -21.00 5.77
N ASN A 66 12.94 -20.05 5.00
CA ASN A 66 13.32 -19.82 3.60
C ASN A 66 14.38 -18.71 3.46
N ARG A 67 14.91 -18.19 4.58
CA ARG A 67 16.07 -17.30 4.56
C ARG A 67 17.28 -18.22 4.41
N ASN A 68 17.80 -18.40 3.19
CA ASN A 68 19.10 -19.04 3.00
C ASN A 68 20.11 -18.28 3.88
N SER A 69 20.52 -18.89 5.00
CA SER A 69 21.65 -18.44 5.77
C SER A 69 22.88 -18.72 4.95
N LEU A 70 23.31 -17.77 4.12
CA LEU A 70 24.57 -17.80 3.38
C LEU A 70 25.81 -17.69 4.31
N LEU A 71 25.71 -18.18 5.54
CA LEU A 71 26.75 -18.12 6.57
C LEU A 71 27.35 -19.50 6.90
N SER A 72 27.16 -20.51 6.05
CA SER A 72 27.81 -21.83 6.20
C SER A 72 28.80 -22.17 5.09
N TRP A 73 29.29 -21.17 4.35
CA TRP A 73 30.30 -21.32 3.30
C TRP A 73 31.43 -20.30 3.49
N ASN A 74 32.02 -20.27 4.69
CA ASN A 74 33.38 -19.81 4.89
C ASN A 74 33.98 -20.47 6.12
#